data_AF-A0A848Y6X9-F1
#
_entry.id   AF-A0A848Y6X9-F1
#
_cell.length_a   1.000
_cell.length_b   1.000
_cell.length_c   1.000
_cell.angle_alpha   90.00
_cell.angle_beta   90.00
_cell.angle_gamma   90.00
#
_symmetry.space_group_name_H-M   'P 1'
#
loop_
_entity.id
_entity.type
_entity.pdbx_description
1 polymer ?
#
loop_
_entity_poly.entity_id
_entity_poly.type
_entity_poly.pdbx_seq_one_letter_code
_entity_poly.pdbx_strand_id
1 'polypeptide(L)'
;MSAEKSQYEWSAFWQGTTGVFSLAGLVMCASFLGFGALVRGMGYDVWPALLTTAIIWALPGQVILLTLAEEGAGLLATALAVSFTAIRLLPMVTLVLARSALPGTSKTPLYFLAHFIAVTLWVLTEEKVKEMPRERRLPWLTGLGCCLMVIMLGMNVAGFYLTGVLPPIVAAAMAFLSPCFFFISLFSNARARADYFAIAAGVLL
;
A
#
# COMPACT_ATOMS: atom_id res chain seq x y z
N MET A 1 -6.38 -7.61 -38.99
CA MET A 1 -6.17 -7.40 -37.54
C MET A 1 -4.86 -8.06 -37.15
N SER A 2 -3.77 -7.31 -37.27
CA SER A 2 -2.43 -7.79 -36.90
C SER A 2 -2.36 -7.85 -35.38
N ALA A 3 -2.14 -9.04 -34.82
CA ALA A 3 -1.84 -9.20 -33.41
C ALA A 3 -0.57 -8.39 -33.11
N GLU A 4 -0.73 -7.26 -32.45
CA GLU A 4 0.36 -6.47 -31.88
C GLU A 4 1.10 -7.40 -30.91
N LYS A 5 2.23 -7.96 -31.35
CA LYS A 5 3.12 -8.72 -30.47
C LYS A 5 3.42 -7.79 -29.29
N SER A 6 2.89 -8.12 -28.12
CA SER A 6 3.16 -7.37 -26.90
C SER A 6 4.69 -7.25 -26.78
N GLN A 7 5.22 -6.04 -26.86
CA GLN A 7 6.66 -5.77 -26.69
C GLN A 7 7.15 -6.17 -25.28
N TYR A 8 6.23 -6.50 -24.36
CA TYR A 8 6.53 -6.90 -23.00
C TYR A 8 6.62 -8.42 -22.85
N GLU A 9 7.63 -8.87 -22.09
CA GLU A 9 7.81 -10.29 -21.78
C GLU A 9 7.00 -10.69 -20.54
N TRP A 10 5.75 -11.13 -20.76
CA TRP A 10 4.83 -11.49 -19.68
C TRP A 10 5.25 -12.68 -18.81
N SER A 11 6.27 -13.44 -19.20
CA SER A 11 6.87 -14.47 -18.35
C SER A 11 7.45 -13.91 -17.04
N ALA A 12 7.83 -12.62 -17.02
CA ALA A 12 8.32 -11.93 -15.83
C ALA A 12 7.23 -11.68 -14.78
N PHE A 13 5.94 -11.83 -15.13
CA PHE A 13 4.83 -11.68 -14.18
C PHE A 13 4.97 -12.61 -12.97
N TRP A 14 5.24 -13.90 -13.22
CA TRP A 14 5.41 -14.88 -12.15
C TRP A 14 6.66 -14.62 -11.31
N GLN A 15 7.72 -14.07 -11.93
CA GLN A 15 8.91 -13.67 -11.19
C GLN A 15 8.61 -12.52 -10.22
N GLY A 16 7.67 -11.63 -10.58
CA GLY A 16 7.16 -10.56 -9.72
C GLY A 16 6.61 -11.05 -8.38
N THR A 17 5.96 -12.21 -8.36
CA THR A 17 5.33 -12.77 -7.14
C THR A 17 6.34 -13.10 -6.05
N THR A 18 7.59 -13.43 -6.41
CA THR A 18 8.64 -13.72 -5.43
C THR A 18 9.11 -12.47 -4.68
N GLY A 19 8.89 -11.28 -5.22
CA GLY A 19 9.25 -10.00 -4.59
C GLY A 19 8.49 -9.71 -3.29
N VAL A 20 7.41 -10.45 -3.00
CA VAL A 20 6.67 -10.33 -1.75
C VAL A 20 7.46 -10.84 -0.54
N PHE A 21 8.43 -11.75 -0.73
CA PHE A 21 9.31 -12.24 0.34
C PHE A 21 10.45 -11.26 0.70
N SER A 22 10.18 -9.96 0.59
CA SER A 22 11.09 -8.89 0.94
C SER A 22 10.73 -8.30 2.31
N LEU A 23 11.66 -7.55 2.90
CA LEU A 23 11.38 -6.78 4.12
C LEU A 23 10.16 -5.86 3.93
N ALA A 24 10.04 -5.24 2.75
CA ALA A 24 8.91 -4.37 2.41
C ALA A 24 7.58 -5.16 2.35
N GLY A 25 7.59 -6.40 1.85
CA GLY A 25 6.42 -7.27 1.86
C GLY A 25 6.03 -7.72 3.27
N LEU A 26 6.98 -8.06 4.13
CA LEU A 26 6.72 -8.41 5.54
C LEU A 26 6.11 -7.23 6.31
N VAL A 27 6.67 -6.03 6.13
CA VAL A 27 6.14 -4.78 6.69
C VAL A 27 4.69 -4.56 6.26
N MET A 28 4.40 -4.79 4.99
CA MET A 28 3.05 -4.67 4.46
C MET A 28 2.11 -5.69 5.12
N CYS A 29 2.49 -6.96 5.23
CA CYS A 29 1.67 -7.98 5.88
C CYS A 29 1.31 -7.59 7.32
N ALA A 30 2.29 -7.13 8.10
CA ALA A 30 2.05 -6.67 9.47
C ALA A 30 1.10 -5.47 9.51
N SER A 31 1.26 -4.53 8.59
CA SER A 31 0.44 -3.31 8.52
C SER A 31 -1.02 -3.60 8.20
N PHE A 32 -1.30 -4.49 7.23
CA PHE A 32 -2.67 -4.87 6.87
C PHE A 32 -3.30 -5.82 7.89
N LEU A 33 -2.51 -6.64 8.58
CA LEU A 33 -2.98 -7.39 9.73
C LEU A 33 -3.44 -6.47 10.87
N GLY A 34 -2.68 -5.40 11.14
CA GLY A 34 -3.08 -4.35 12.08
C GLY A 34 -4.29 -3.54 11.60
N PHE A 35 -4.43 -3.29 10.30
CA PHE A 35 -5.59 -2.59 9.74
C PHE A 35 -6.88 -3.40 9.90
N GLY A 36 -6.86 -4.70 9.62
CA GLY A 36 -8.00 -5.59 9.87
C GLY A 36 -8.43 -5.59 11.34
N ALA A 37 -7.47 -5.57 12.27
CA ALA A 37 -7.74 -5.44 13.70
C ALA A 37 -8.37 -4.09 14.06
N LEU A 38 -7.87 -3.00 13.48
CA LEU A 38 -8.40 -1.65 13.67
C LEU A 38 -9.88 -1.56 13.22
N VAL A 39 -10.20 -2.08 12.03
CA VAL A 39 -11.56 -2.08 11.48
C VAL A 39 -12.54 -2.77 12.42
N ARG A 40 -12.15 -3.93 12.97
CA ARG A 40 -12.95 -4.61 13.98
C ARG A 40 -13.07 -3.82 15.28
N GLY A 41 -11.97 -3.18 15.72
CA GLY A 41 -11.95 -2.34 16.92
C GLY A 41 -12.89 -1.14 16.84
N MET A 42 -13.10 -0.61 15.63
CA MET A 42 -14.09 0.44 15.34
C MET A 42 -15.53 -0.09 15.24
N GLY A 43 -15.76 -1.39 15.38
CA GLY A 43 -17.10 -1.99 15.32
C GLY A 43 -17.65 -2.21 13.91
N TYR A 44 -16.84 -1.99 12.86
CA TYR A 44 -17.22 -2.31 11.49
C TYR A 44 -17.16 -3.82 11.20
N ASP A 45 -17.85 -4.23 10.15
CA ASP A 45 -17.65 -5.55 9.53
C ASP A 45 -16.33 -5.59 8.73
N VAL A 46 -15.96 -6.73 8.16
CA VAL A 46 -14.72 -6.89 7.37
C VAL A 46 -14.77 -6.17 6.02
N TRP A 47 -15.97 -5.87 5.50
CA TRP A 47 -16.15 -5.31 4.15
C TRP A 47 -15.49 -3.95 3.92
N PRO A 48 -15.64 -2.94 4.80
CA PRO A 48 -14.90 -1.68 4.69
C PRO A 48 -13.38 -1.87 4.56
N ALA A 49 -12.79 -2.85 5.26
CA ALA A 49 -11.36 -3.15 5.14
C ALA A 49 -11.01 -3.63 3.73
N LEU A 50 -11.80 -4.55 3.18
CA LEU A 50 -11.58 -5.15 1.86
C LEU A 50 -11.81 -4.15 0.73
N LEU A 51 -12.91 -3.38 0.80
CA LEU A 51 -13.27 -2.40 -0.23
C LEU A 51 -12.27 -1.25 -0.28
N THR A 52 -11.87 -0.71 0.87
CA THR A 52 -10.87 0.37 0.90
C THR A 52 -9.49 -0.14 0.50
N THR A 53 -9.17 -1.42 0.77
CA THR A 53 -7.96 -2.07 0.24
C THR A 53 -7.98 -2.25 -1.27
N ALA A 54 -9.11 -2.66 -1.82
CA ALA A 54 -9.26 -2.83 -3.26
C ALA A 54 -9.19 -1.49 -4.03
N ILE A 55 -9.82 -0.44 -3.49
CA ILE A 55 -10.03 0.83 -4.17
C ILE A 55 -8.92 1.84 -3.87
N ILE A 56 -8.59 2.07 -2.60
CA ILE A 56 -7.63 3.10 -2.20
C ILE A 56 -6.22 2.57 -2.21
N TRP A 57 -6.03 1.28 -1.91
CA TRP A 57 -4.75 0.57 -1.80
C TRP A 57 -3.80 1.09 -0.70
N ALA A 58 -3.64 2.40 -0.60
CA ALA A 58 -2.74 3.07 0.33
C ALA A 58 -3.31 3.12 1.75
N LEU A 59 -2.67 2.37 2.66
CA LEU A 59 -3.07 2.25 4.06
C LEU A 59 -3.37 3.60 4.77
N PRO A 60 -2.54 4.66 4.65
CA PRO A 60 -2.85 5.94 5.31
C PRO A 60 -4.16 6.58 4.84
N GLY A 61 -4.48 6.48 3.55
CA GLY A 61 -5.74 6.98 3.02
C GLY A 61 -6.95 6.19 3.53
N GLN A 62 -6.77 4.89 3.75
CA GLN A 62 -7.82 4.02 4.31
C GLN A 62 -8.11 4.34 5.77
N VAL A 63 -7.06 4.53 6.57
CA VAL A 63 -7.21 4.92 7.99
C VAL A 63 -7.92 6.27 8.09
N ILE A 64 -7.48 7.28 7.33
CA ILE A 64 -8.13 8.61 7.30
C ILE A 64 -9.60 8.50 6.90
N LEU A 65 -9.92 7.70 5.88
CA LEU A 65 -11.30 7.52 5.43
C LEU A 65 -12.18 6.97 6.55
N LEU A 66 -11.72 5.94 7.27
CA LEU A 66 -12.50 5.31 8.34
C LEU A 66 -12.61 6.20 9.57
N THR A 67 -11.53 6.88 9.96
CA THR A 67 -11.54 7.82 11.09
C THR A 67 -12.49 8.99 10.84
N LEU A 68 -12.43 9.60 9.65
CA LEU A 68 -13.33 10.71 9.31
C LEU A 68 -14.79 10.24 9.13
N ALA A 69 -15.01 9.00 8.70
CA ALA A 69 -16.36 8.42 8.65
C ALA A 69 -16.95 8.23 10.06
N GLU A 70 -16.16 7.73 11.02
CA GLU A 70 -16.54 7.61 12.44
C GLU A 70 -16.86 8.97 13.06
N GLU A 71 -16.07 10.00 12.76
CA GLU A 71 -16.27 11.37 13.25
C GLU A 71 -17.48 12.07 12.59
N GLY A 72 -18.13 11.43 11.62
CA GLY A 72 -19.25 12.01 10.88
C GLY A 72 -18.86 13.17 9.96
N ALA A 73 -17.59 13.23 9.53
CA ALA A 73 -17.11 14.27 8.64
C ALA A 73 -17.81 14.18 7.26
N GLY A 74 -18.04 15.34 6.64
CA GLY A 74 -18.69 15.41 5.33
C GLY A 74 -17.86 14.73 4.23
N LEU A 75 -18.54 14.07 3.28
CA LEU A 75 -17.92 13.32 2.18
C LEU A 75 -16.84 14.11 1.43
N LEU A 76 -17.07 15.40 1.19
CA LEU A 76 -16.11 16.27 0.51
C LEU A 76 -14.82 16.47 1.33
N ALA A 77 -14.95 16.68 2.64
CA ALA A 77 -13.79 16.84 3.52
C ALA A 77 -12.96 15.55 3.57
N THR A 78 -13.62 14.40 3.70
CA THR A 78 -12.98 13.08 3.65
C THR A 78 -12.28 12.83 2.32
N ALA A 79 -12.95 13.11 1.20
CA ALA A 79 -12.37 12.96 -0.13
C ALA A 79 -11.12 13.83 -0.32
N LEU A 80 -11.15 15.08 0.15
CA LEU A 80 -9.99 15.98 0.10
C LEU A 80 -8.85 15.49 0.99
N ALA A 81 -9.12 15.05 2.22
CA ALA A 81 -8.10 14.54 3.14
C ALA A 81 -7.39 13.29 2.59
N VAL A 82 -8.16 12.35 2.03
CA VAL A 82 -7.63 11.15 1.37
C VAL A 82 -6.82 11.53 0.13
N SER A 83 -7.31 12.49 -0.67
CA SER A 83 -6.62 12.96 -1.88
C SER A 83 -5.28 13.64 -1.55
N PHE A 84 -5.24 14.52 -0.54
CA PHE A 84 -3.99 15.15 -0.09
C PHE A 84 -2.98 14.13 0.42
N THR A 85 -3.45 13.10 1.12
CA THR A 85 -2.61 11.96 1.52
C THR A 85 -2.03 11.21 0.33
N ALA A 86 -2.77 11.10 -0.79
CA ALA A 86 -2.31 10.42 -1.99
C ALA A 86 -1.33 11.27 -2.83
N ILE A 87 -1.46 12.61 -2.83
CA ILE A 87 -0.64 13.52 -3.64
C ILE A 87 0.87 13.32 -3.40
N ARG A 88 1.29 13.02 -2.17
CA ARG A 88 2.71 12.76 -1.83
C ARG A 88 3.32 11.55 -2.55
N LEU A 89 2.49 10.64 -3.07
CA LEU A 89 2.92 9.45 -3.80
C LEU A 89 3.07 9.72 -5.31
N LEU A 90 2.53 10.83 -5.83
CA LEU A 90 2.61 11.18 -7.26
C LEU A 90 4.04 11.18 -7.82
N PRO A 91 5.06 11.75 -7.13
CA PRO A 91 6.43 11.71 -7.64
C PRO A 91 6.94 10.29 -7.81
N MET A 92 6.61 9.39 -6.87
CA MET A 92 7.01 7.99 -6.94
C MET A 92 6.32 7.27 -8.11
N VAL A 93 4.99 7.42 -8.24
CA VAL A 93 4.20 6.79 -9.32
C VAL A 93 4.73 7.21 -10.69
N THR A 94 4.88 8.51 -10.91
CA THR A 94 5.34 9.05 -12.20
C THR A 94 6.73 8.55 -12.57
N LEU A 95 7.64 8.42 -11.59
CA LEU A 95 8.98 7.88 -11.82
C LEU A 95 8.97 6.38 -12.19
N VAL A 96 8.16 5.54 -11.53
CA VAL A 96 8.07 4.10 -11.90
C VAL A 96 7.51 3.94 -13.30
N LEU A 97 6.44 4.68 -13.61
CA LEU A 97 5.79 4.61 -14.91
C LEU A 97 6.75 5.06 -16.01
N ALA A 98 7.47 6.17 -15.83
CA ALA A 98 8.46 6.64 -16.80
C ALA A 98 9.60 5.63 -17.02
N ARG A 99 10.04 4.91 -15.97
CA ARG A 99 11.09 3.88 -16.07
C ARG A 99 10.62 2.57 -16.70
N SER A 100 9.32 2.28 -16.62
CA SER A 100 8.70 1.04 -17.09
C SER A 100 8.06 1.17 -18.46
N ALA A 101 7.76 2.39 -18.90
CA ALA A 101 7.22 2.66 -20.23
C ALA A 101 8.26 2.37 -21.32
N LEU A 102 7.84 1.61 -22.32
CA LEU A 102 8.56 1.41 -23.57
C LEU A 102 8.11 2.44 -24.63
N PRO A 103 8.99 2.88 -25.54
CA PRO A 103 8.61 3.75 -26.65
C PRO A 103 7.64 3.05 -27.61
N GLY A 104 6.53 3.71 -27.95
CA GLY A 104 5.58 3.21 -28.96
C GLY A 104 4.53 2.21 -28.45
N THR A 105 4.44 1.96 -27.15
CA THR A 105 3.47 1.02 -26.57
C THR A 105 2.24 1.72 -25.97
N SER A 106 1.11 1.02 -25.94
CA SER A 106 -0.14 1.52 -25.36
C SER A 106 0.01 1.94 -23.88
N LYS A 107 -0.64 3.05 -23.50
CA LYS A 107 -0.65 3.59 -22.13
C LYS A 107 -1.63 2.86 -21.20
N THR A 108 -2.57 2.09 -21.73
CA THR A 108 -3.57 1.35 -20.94
C THR A 108 -2.98 0.48 -19.82
N PRO A 109 -1.98 -0.39 -20.06
CA PRO A 109 -1.38 -1.20 -18.99
C PRO A 109 -0.62 -0.35 -17.96
N LEU A 110 -0.12 0.83 -18.32
CA LEU A 110 0.51 1.76 -17.39
C LEU A 110 -0.51 2.38 -16.43
N TYR A 111 -1.74 2.65 -16.87
CA TYR A 111 -2.82 3.11 -15.97
C TYR A 111 -3.24 2.03 -14.99
N PHE A 112 -3.35 0.77 -15.43
CA PHE A 112 -3.60 -0.35 -14.52
C PHE A 112 -2.47 -0.49 -13.49
N LEU A 113 -1.22 -0.37 -13.94
CA LEU A 113 -0.07 -0.41 -13.04
C LEU A 113 -0.08 0.75 -12.03
N ALA A 114 -0.53 1.94 -12.44
CA ALA A 114 -0.64 3.12 -11.57
C ALA A 114 -1.47 2.86 -10.32
N HIS A 115 -2.52 2.05 -10.42
CA HIS A 115 -3.35 1.64 -9.27
C HIS A 115 -2.56 0.86 -8.21
N PHE A 116 -1.63 0.01 -8.65
CA PHE A 116 -0.83 -0.84 -7.78
C PHE A 116 0.44 -0.16 -7.24
N ILE A 117 0.80 1.02 -7.76
CA ILE A 117 2.03 1.70 -7.32
C ILE A 117 1.80 2.37 -5.96
N ALA A 118 2.36 1.73 -4.94
CA ALA A 118 2.54 2.28 -3.60
C ALA A 118 4.02 2.35 -3.23
N VAL A 119 4.31 2.78 -2.00
CA VAL A 119 5.68 2.85 -1.45
C VAL A 119 6.38 1.49 -1.54
N THR A 120 5.68 0.38 -1.25
CA THR A 120 6.22 -0.98 -1.35
C THR A 120 6.68 -1.32 -2.77
N LEU A 121 5.83 -1.02 -3.76
CA LEU A 121 6.16 -1.25 -5.17
C LEU A 121 7.33 -0.36 -5.58
N TRP A 122 7.35 0.91 -5.17
CA TRP A 122 8.45 1.84 -5.42
C TRP A 122 9.79 1.33 -4.88
N VAL A 123 9.85 0.91 -3.61
CA VAL A 123 11.07 0.43 -2.97
C VAL A 123 11.62 -0.80 -3.70
N LEU A 124 10.75 -1.78 -3.99
CA LEU A 124 11.14 -2.99 -4.70
C LEU A 124 11.51 -2.72 -6.16
N THR A 125 10.89 -1.71 -6.78
CA THR A 125 11.28 -1.20 -8.09
C THR A 125 12.70 -0.65 -8.02
N GLU A 126 13.00 0.30 -7.12
CA GLU A 126 14.33 0.91 -7.03
C GLU A 126 15.44 -0.13 -6.78
N GLU A 127 15.14 -1.18 -6.02
CA GLU A 127 16.07 -2.28 -5.74
C GLU A 127 16.31 -3.17 -6.98
N LYS A 128 15.27 -3.57 -7.71
CA LYS A 128 15.34 -4.60 -8.76
C LYS A 128 15.36 -4.08 -10.20
N VAL A 129 14.82 -2.88 -10.47
CA VAL A 129 14.63 -2.38 -11.85
C VAL A 129 15.93 -2.02 -12.56
N LYS A 130 17.00 -1.68 -11.82
CA LYS A 130 18.31 -1.35 -12.41
C LYS A 130 18.94 -2.54 -13.13
N GLU A 131 18.68 -3.75 -12.66
CA GLU A 131 19.25 -4.99 -13.19
C GLU A 131 18.38 -5.63 -14.27
N MET A 132 17.16 -5.12 -14.48
CA MET A 132 16.14 -5.74 -15.33
C MET A 132 15.96 -5.02 -16.69
N PRO A 133 15.92 -5.77 -17.82
CA PRO A 133 15.56 -5.24 -19.12
C PRO A 133 14.20 -4.53 -19.12
N ARG A 134 14.05 -3.46 -19.91
CA ARG A 134 12.83 -2.62 -19.89
C ARG A 134 11.56 -3.39 -20.23
N GLU A 135 11.66 -4.40 -21.10
CA GLU A 135 10.55 -5.27 -21.53
C GLU A 135 9.96 -6.13 -20.42
N ARG A 136 10.72 -6.41 -19.36
CA ARG A 136 10.30 -7.27 -18.24
C ARG A 136 9.72 -6.49 -17.06
N ARG A 137 9.99 -5.18 -16.98
CA ARG A 137 9.64 -4.33 -15.82
C ARG A 137 8.14 -4.25 -15.59
N LEU A 138 7.37 -3.94 -16.63
CA LEU A 138 5.92 -3.76 -16.51
C LEU A 138 5.21 -5.07 -16.11
N PRO A 139 5.47 -6.22 -16.75
CA PRO A 139 4.90 -7.49 -16.31
C PRO A 139 5.32 -7.89 -14.89
N TRP A 140 6.60 -7.72 -14.54
CA TRP A 140 7.10 -8.02 -13.20
C TRP A 140 6.41 -7.19 -12.11
N LEU A 141 6.27 -5.87 -12.34
CA LEU A 141 5.57 -4.98 -11.41
C LEU A 141 4.09 -5.29 -11.30
N THR A 142 3.45 -5.68 -12.41
CA THR A 142 2.04 -6.07 -12.41
C THR A 142 1.83 -7.35 -11.60
N GLY A 143 2.70 -8.35 -11.77
CA GLY A 143 2.66 -9.59 -10.99
C GLY A 143 2.91 -9.38 -9.51
N LEU A 144 3.87 -8.54 -9.16
CA LEU A 144 4.11 -8.12 -7.79
C LEU A 144 2.88 -7.41 -7.20
N GLY A 145 2.31 -6.42 -7.91
CA GLY A 145 1.12 -5.68 -7.49
C GLY A 145 -0.07 -6.61 -7.24
N CYS A 146 -0.41 -7.47 -8.20
CA CYS A 146 -1.51 -8.43 -8.02
C CYS A 146 -1.29 -9.39 -6.84
N CYS A 147 -0.05 -9.88 -6.66
CA CYS A 147 0.27 -10.77 -5.55
C CYS A 147 0.14 -10.06 -4.19
N LEU A 148 0.67 -8.84 -4.08
CA LEU A 148 0.54 -8.02 -2.88
C LEU A 148 -0.94 -7.76 -2.56
N MET A 149 -1.78 -7.49 -3.55
CA MET A 149 -3.23 -7.26 -3.36
C MET A 149 -3.88 -8.42 -2.61
N VAL A 150 -3.67 -9.64 -3.13
CA VAL A 150 -4.26 -10.85 -2.58
C VAL A 150 -3.78 -11.06 -1.15
N ILE A 151 -2.50 -10.82 -0.89
CA ILE A 151 -1.92 -10.97 0.44
C ILE A 151 -2.44 -9.90 1.40
N MET A 152 -2.56 -8.64 0.98
CA MET A 152 -3.15 -7.56 1.79
C MET A 152 -4.59 -7.89 2.19
N LEU A 153 -5.41 -8.35 1.23
CA LEU A 153 -6.78 -8.77 1.49
C LEU A 153 -6.82 -9.94 2.48
N GLY A 154 -5.97 -10.94 2.29
CA GLY A 154 -5.85 -12.08 3.22
C GLY A 154 -5.42 -11.65 4.63
N MET A 155 -4.47 -10.73 4.75
CA MET A 155 -4.01 -10.21 6.03
C MET A 155 -5.06 -9.35 6.74
N ASN A 156 -5.86 -8.58 6.00
CA ASN A 156 -7.01 -7.87 6.56
C ASN A 156 -8.02 -8.84 7.18
N VAL A 157 -8.40 -9.89 6.44
CA VAL A 157 -9.31 -10.93 6.93
C VAL A 157 -8.71 -11.59 8.16
N ALA A 158 -7.44 -12.00 8.11
CA ALA A 158 -6.77 -12.61 9.24
C ALA A 158 -6.79 -11.70 10.47
N GLY A 159 -6.35 -10.45 10.33
CA GLY A 159 -6.33 -9.45 11.40
C GLY A 159 -7.71 -9.19 12.01
N PHE A 160 -8.74 -9.09 11.17
CA PHE A 160 -10.12 -8.92 11.60
C PHE A 160 -10.60 -10.09 12.46
N TYR A 161 -10.45 -11.32 11.97
CA TYR A 161 -10.95 -12.49 12.70
C TYR A 161 -10.09 -12.86 13.92
N LEU A 162 -8.75 -12.71 13.84
CA LEU A 162 -7.84 -12.91 14.98
C LEU A 162 -8.24 -12.03 16.16
N THR A 163 -8.57 -10.77 15.89
CA THR A 163 -9.03 -9.81 16.92
C THR A 163 -10.32 -10.25 17.60
N GLY A 164 -11.16 -11.06 16.95
CA GLY A 164 -12.38 -11.62 17.54
C GLY A 164 -12.18 -12.83 18.46
N VAL A 165 -11.06 -13.53 18.35
CA VAL A 165 -10.77 -14.75 19.11
C VAL A 165 -9.80 -14.47 20.27
N LEU A 166 -9.04 -13.38 20.18
CA LEU A 166 -8.01 -13.02 21.14
C LEU A 166 -8.61 -12.34 22.39
N PRO A 167 -7.95 -12.49 23.56
CA PRO A 167 -8.34 -11.77 24.77
C PRO A 167 -8.41 -10.26 24.51
N PRO A 168 -9.32 -9.51 25.16
CA PRO A 168 -9.52 -8.08 24.91
C PRO A 168 -8.24 -7.24 24.95
N ILE A 169 -7.30 -7.61 25.83
CA ILE A 169 -6.02 -6.92 25.98
C ILE A 169 -5.08 -7.13 24.77
N VAL A 170 -5.14 -8.29 24.14
CA VAL A 170 -4.35 -8.62 22.94
C VAL A 170 -4.99 -8.02 21.69
N ALA A 171 -6.33 -8.01 21.62
CA ALA A 171 -7.08 -7.30 20.58
C ALA A 171 -6.77 -5.79 20.61
N ALA A 172 -6.77 -5.18 21.80
CA ALA A 172 -6.38 -3.79 21.99
C ALA A 172 -4.92 -3.54 21.58
N ALA A 173 -4.00 -4.44 21.95
CA ALA A 173 -2.59 -4.35 21.55
C ALA A 173 -2.40 -4.49 20.02
N MET A 174 -3.18 -5.34 19.34
CA MET A 174 -3.18 -5.46 17.88
C MET A 174 -3.71 -4.21 17.17
N ALA A 175 -4.77 -3.60 17.71
CA ALA A 175 -5.27 -2.33 17.19
C ALA A 175 -4.24 -1.20 17.38
N PHE A 176 -3.55 -1.19 18.54
CA PHE A 176 -2.48 -0.23 18.84
C PHE A 176 -1.20 -0.48 18.04
N LEU A 177 -1.02 -1.68 17.48
CA LEU A 177 0.14 -2.04 16.67
C LEU A 177 0.25 -1.19 15.39
N SER A 178 -0.87 -0.80 14.79
CA SER A 178 -0.90 0.03 13.58
C SER A 178 -0.26 1.40 13.80
N PRO A 179 -0.72 2.24 14.77
CA PRO A 179 -0.08 3.50 15.08
C PRO A 179 1.34 3.32 15.64
N CYS A 180 1.61 2.32 16.48
CA CYS A 180 2.98 2.02 16.93
C CYS A 180 3.92 1.71 15.77
N PHE A 181 3.47 0.92 14.78
CA PHE A 181 4.28 0.61 13.61
C PHE A 181 4.55 1.85 12.76
N PHE A 182 3.53 2.68 12.51
CA PHE A 182 3.73 3.97 11.84
C PHE A 182 4.73 4.84 12.58
N PHE A 183 4.63 4.90 13.90
CA PHE A 183 5.51 5.69 14.76
C PHE A 183 6.96 5.19 14.72
N ILE A 184 7.16 3.86 14.84
CA ILE A 184 8.47 3.21 14.71
C ILE A 184 9.04 3.40 13.30
N SER A 185 8.20 3.29 12.27
CA SER A 185 8.63 3.51 10.89
C SER A 185 9.00 4.98 10.63
N LEU A 186 8.29 5.94 11.21
CA LEU A 186 8.62 7.37 11.15
C LEU A 186 9.98 7.64 11.80
N PHE A 187 10.18 7.13 13.02
CA PHE A 187 11.45 7.23 13.73
C PHE A 187 12.60 6.55 12.99
N SER A 188 12.38 5.35 12.44
CA SER A 188 13.40 4.59 11.72
C SER A 188 13.81 5.23 10.40
N ASN A 189 12.96 6.06 9.80
CA ASN A 189 13.23 6.71 8.52
C ASN A 189 13.61 8.19 8.67
N ALA A 190 13.63 8.71 9.90
CA ALA A 190 14.05 10.08 10.23
C ALA A 190 15.57 10.22 10.02
N ARG A 191 15.97 11.06 9.06
CA ARG A 191 17.38 11.28 8.71
C ARG A 191 17.86 12.68 9.10
N ALA A 192 16.95 13.63 9.29
CA ALA A 192 17.26 15.01 9.67
C ALA A 192 16.71 15.36 11.06
N ARG A 193 17.36 16.30 11.76
CA ARG A 193 16.89 16.80 13.07
C ARG A 193 15.47 17.37 13.00
N ALA A 194 15.09 17.94 11.85
CA ALA A 194 13.74 18.43 11.59
C ALA A 194 12.68 17.32 11.65
N ASP A 195 13.01 16.09 11.20
CA ASP A 195 12.11 14.95 11.24
C ASP A 195 11.78 14.58 12.70
N TYR A 196 12.79 14.59 13.57
CA TYR A 196 12.61 14.32 15.00
C TYR A 196 11.78 15.41 15.70
N PHE A 197 11.99 16.69 15.35
CA PHE A 197 11.16 17.79 15.87
C PHE A 197 9.71 17.69 15.39
N ALA A 198 9.46 17.31 14.13
CA ALA A 198 8.12 17.09 13.62
C ALA A 198 7.41 15.92 14.33
N ILE A 199 8.14 14.83 14.62
CA ILE A 199 7.59 13.70 15.38
C ILE A 199 7.28 14.13 16.83
N ALA A 200 8.19 14.84 17.50
CA ALA A 200 7.96 15.32 18.86
C ALA A 200 6.78 16.29 18.95
N ALA A 201 6.66 17.21 17.99
CA ALA A 201 5.52 18.12 17.89
C ALA A 201 4.20 17.36 17.65
N GLY A 202 4.21 16.32 16.81
CA GLY A 202 3.03 15.49 16.55
C GLY A 202 2.61 14.58 17.71
N VAL A 203 3.47 14.33 18.70
CA VAL A 203 3.09 13.64 19.96
C VAL A 203 2.47 14.61 20.97
N LEU A 204 2.87 15.88 20.93
CA LEU A 204 2.43 16.92 21.87
C LEU A 204 1.09 17.56 21.48
N LEU A 205 0.69 17.46 20.21
CA LEU A 205 -0.58 17.94 19.65
C LEU A 205 -1.61 16.82 19.58
#